data_AF-A0A0J1LVZ2-F1
#
_entry.id   AF-A0A0J1LVZ2-F1
#
_cell.length_a   1.000
_cell.length_b   1.000
_cell.length_c   1.000
_cell.angle_alpha   90.00
_cell.angle_beta   90.00
_cell.angle_gamma   90.00
#
_symmetry.space_group_name_H-M   'P 1'
#
loop_
_entity.id
_entity.type
_entity.pdbx_description
1 polymer ?
#
loop_
_entity_poly.entity_id
_entity_poly.type
_entity_poly.pdbx_seq_one_letter_code
_entity_poly.pdbx_strand_id
1 'polypeptide(L)'
;MKFKSSTLLVAFNDDNQIYSQGMLSLLEDIFTHGMGISLSRMTGAPGNSSIRVADIYVDHCAAGVQAMCRPEYRLRKQCSLLIVISSARGEISQNTILPCQHNCVFLHRTDTLAEIRRQIILAWHRRFQTKEVSCHACRPLLLTKSEERVIDYLSQGTSLSELVDRLALSPKTVSSQKHSLMRKFSLSNNVELMDFILWWKRYEPTRRLKATVSPATAIASTLPKMGMNNRQCITPFFTAKSDRDEKPRIRLKVTE
;
A
#
# COMPACT_ATOMS: atom_id res chain seq x y z
N MET A 1 -20.14 -30.02 14.99
CA MET A 1 -18.82 -29.70 14.40
C MET A 1 -18.44 -28.28 14.83
N LYS A 2 -17.34 -28.11 15.57
CA LYS A 2 -16.87 -26.80 16.02
C LYS A 2 -16.26 -26.07 14.81
N PHE A 3 -16.89 -24.98 14.36
CA PHE A 3 -16.23 -24.06 13.44
C PHE A 3 -14.96 -23.57 14.15
N LYS A 4 -13.79 -23.86 13.57
CA LYS A 4 -12.53 -23.30 14.04
C LYS A 4 -12.62 -21.81 13.75
N SER A 5 -12.93 -21.00 14.76
CA SER A 5 -13.01 -19.54 14.61
C SER A 5 -11.67 -19.07 14.06
N SER A 6 -11.63 -18.67 12.79
CA SER A 6 -10.41 -18.21 12.13
C SER A 6 -10.16 -16.79 12.60
N THR A 7 -9.18 -16.60 13.49
CA THR A 7 -8.74 -15.26 13.90
C THR A 7 -7.78 -14.70 12.85
N LEU A 8 -8.06 -13.51 12.33
CA LEU A 8 -7.15 -12.79 11.43
C LEU A 8 -6.22 -11.88 12.22
N LEU A 9 -4.96 -11.84 11.82
CA LEU A 9 -3.95 -10.95 12.38
C LEU A 9 -3.92 -9.62 11.62
N VAL A 10 -4.06 -8.51 12.36
CA VAL A 10 -4.03 -7.15 11.82
C VAL A 10 -2.81 -6.40 12.35
N ALA A 11 -2.02 -5.81 11.46
CA ALA A 11 -0.89 -4.97 11.81
C ALA A 11 -1.02 -3.57 11.21
N PHE A 12 -0.55 -2.56 11.97
CA PHE A 12 -0.59 -1.15 11.60
C PHE A 12 0.81 -0.58 11.57
N ASN A 13 1.14 0.10 10.48
CA ASN A 13 2.34 0.92 10.28
C ASN A 13 1.91 2.36 9.94
N ASP A 14 1.25 2.99 10.91
CA ASP A 14 0.86 4.41 10.87
C ASP A 14 1.18 5.03 12.23
N ASP A 15 1.83 6.18 12.22
CA ASP A 15 2.18 6.95 13.42
C ASP A 15 0.91 7.52 14.09
N ASN A 16 -0.17 7.71 13.32
CA ASN A 16 -1.46 8.18 13.83
C ASN A 16 -2.23 7.05 14.53
N GLN A 17 -2.06 6.95 15.85
CA GLN A 17 -2.72 5.94 16.68
C GLN A 17 -4.24 6.09 16.73
N ILE A 18 -4.76 7.32 16.67
CA ILE A 18 -6.21 7.59 16.69
C ILE A 18 -6.84 7.04 15.40
N TYR A 19 -6.24 7.34 14.24
CA TYR A 19 -6.70 6.81 12.96
C TYR A 19 -6.57 5.28 12.92
N SER A 20 -5.45 4.73 13.40
CA SER A 20 -5.25 3.28 13.47
C SER A 20 -6.31 2.59 14.33
N GLN A 21 -6.70 3.20 15.46
CA GLN A 21 -7.76 2.67 16.30
C GLN A 21 -9.13 2.74 15.61
N GLY A 22 -9.47 3.87 14.98
CA GLY A 22 -10.72 3.98 14.22
C GLY A 22 -10.80 3.01 13.04
N MET A 23 -9.68 2.80 12.34
CA MET A 23 -9.58 1.81 11.27
C MET A 23 -9.73 0.39 11.82
N LEU A 24 -9.13 0.05 12.97
CA LEU A 24 -9.35 -1.25 13.61
C LEU A 24 -10.85 -1.47 13.90
N SER A 25 -11.54 -0.49 14.50
CA SER A 25 -12.97 -0.60 14.79
C SER A 25 -13.82 -0.78 13.52
N LEU A 26 -13.45 -0.11 12.42
CA LEU A 26 -14.10 -0.35 11.12
C LEU A 26 -13.84 -1.77 10.60
N LEU A 27 -12.61 -2.27 10.73
CA LEU A 27 -12.30 -3.64 10.32
C LEU A 27 -13.08 -4.65 11.18
N GLU A 28 -13.22 -4.41 12.49
CA GLU A 28 -14.03 -5.25 13.38
C GLU A 28 -15.51 -5.27 12.97
N ASP A 29 -16.07 -4.12 12.60
CA ASP A 29 -17.41 -4.03 12.01
C ASP A 29 -17.53 -4.87 10.73
N ILE A 30 -16.58 -4.73 9.80
CA ILE A 30 -16.60 -5.45 8.53
C ILE A 30 -16.45 -6.97 8.72
N PHE A 31 -15.48 -7.41 9.52
CA PHE A 31 -15.08 -8.81 9.60
C PHE A 31 -15.75 -9.57 10.75
N THR A 32 -15.78 -8.99 11.95
CA THR A 32 -16.38 -9.66 13.12
C THR A 32 -17.89 -9.64 12.99
N HIS A 33 -18.49 -8.46 12.79
CA HIS A 33 -19.94 -8.32 12.71
C HIS A 33 -20.49 -8.72 11.34
N GLY A 34 -19.83 -8.30 10.25
CA GLY A 34 -20.26 -8.59 8.88
C GLY A 34 -19.97 -10.02 8.39
N MET A 35 -18.91 -10.67 8.89
CA MET A 35 -18.47 -11.99 8.37
C MET A 35 -18.28 -13.07 9.44
N GLY A 36 -18.45 -12.77 10.73
CA GLY A 36 -18.23 -13.73 11.82
C GLY A 36 -16.76 -14.13 12.02
N ILE A 37 -15.81 -13.30 11.58
CA ILE A 37 -14.37 -13.55 11.62
C ILE A 37 -13.74 -12.67 12.70
N SER A 38 -13.15 -13.27 13.74
CA SER A 38 -12.48 -12.51 14.80
C SER A 38 -11.19 -11.85 14.31
N LEU A 39 -10.91 -10.64 14.79
CA LEU A 39 -9.65 -9.93 14.54
C LEU A 39 -8.76 -9.90 15.78
N SER A 40 -7.45 -9.93 15.58
CA SER A 40 -6.46 -9.71 16.63
C SER A 40 -5.42 -8.70 16.13
N ARG A 41 -5.32 -7.56 16.82
CA ARG A 41 -4.26 -6.58 16.54
C ARG A 41 -2.93 -7.10 17.06
N MET A 42 -1.93 -7.11 16.19
CA MET A 42 -0.56 -7.42 16.57
C MET A 42 -0.01 -6.31 17.45
N THR A 43 0.36 -6.65 18.68
CA THR A 43 1.09 -5.77 19.61
C THR A 43 2.54 -6.25 19.71
N GLY A 44 3.51 -5.35 19.57
CA GLY A 44 4.93 -5.64 19.87
C GLY A 44 5.79 -6.26 18.77
N ALA A 45 5.35 -6.33 17.50
CA ALA A 45 6.22 -6.73 16.39
C ALA A 45 6.92 -5.51 15.77
N PRO A 46 8.24 -5.30 15.97
CA PRO A 46 8.94 -4.17 15.38
C PRO A 46 9.10 -4.34 13.87
N GLY A 47 8.77 -3.28 13.12
CA GLY A 47 9.13 -3.10 11.72
C GLY A 47 8.62 -4.16 10.74
N ASN A 48 9.45 -4.44 9.72
CA ASN A 48 9.15 -5.26 8.53
C ASN A 48 8.83 -6.75 8.81
N SER A 49 8.78 -7.16 10.08
CA SER A 49 8.43 -8.52 10.50
C SER A 49 6.91 -8.76 10.48
N SER A 50 6.13 -7.74 10.82
CA SER A 50 4.66 -7.81 10.92
C SER A 50 3.98 -8.10 9.57
N ILE A 51 4.48 -7.51 8.48
CA ILE A 51 3.93 -7.71 7.13
C ILE A 51 4.03 -9.17 6.63
N ARG A 52 4.94 -9.98 7.19
CA ARG A 52 5.14 -11.40 6.83
C ARG A 52 4.05 -12.32 7.37
N VAL A 53 3.42 -11.93 8.47
CA VAL A 53 2.50 -12.80 9.21
C VAL A 53 1.07 -12.26 9.26
N ALA A 54 0.89 -10.95 9.09
CA ALA A 54 -0.41 -10.30 9.10
C ALA A 54 -1.30 -10.74 7.92
N ASP A 55 -2.57 -10.98 8.22
CA ASP A 55 -3.62 -11.21 7.23
C ASP A 55 -4.13 -9.89 6.64
N ILE A 56 -4.08 -8.82 7.43
CA ILE A 56 -4.39 -7.46 7.04
C ILE A 56 -3.23 -6.58 7.50
N TYR A 57 -2.55 -5.93 6.56
CA TYR A 57 -1.48 -4.99 6.85
C TYR A 57 -1.91 -3.59 6.42
N VAL A 58 -2.02 -2.69 7.37
CA VAL A 58 -2.34 -1.28 7.16
C VAL A 58 -1.05 -0.49 7.21
N ASP A 59 -0.72 0.20 6.13
CA ASP A 59 0.50 0.99 5.99
C ASP A 59 0.15 2.43 5.66
N HIS A 60 1.05 3.36 5.97
CA HIS A 60 0.95 4.76 5.60
C HIS A 60 2.03 5.12 4.58
N CYS A 61 1.68 5.98 3.61
CA CYS A 61 2.65 6.59 2.71
C CYS A 61 2.34 8.05 2.42
N ALA A 62 3.41 8.85 2.25
CA ALA A 62 3.32 10.20 1.75
C ALA A 62 2.93 10.23 0.26
N ALA A 63 2.52 11.39 -0.24
CA ALA A 63 2.26 11.57 -1.66
C ALA A 63 3.49 11.23 -2.50
N GLY A 64 3.28 10.63 -3.67
CA GLY A 64 4.32 10.19 -4.62
C GLY A 64 5.04 8.89 -4.26
N VAL A 65 5.00 8.46 -3.00
CA VAL A 65 5.63 7.21 -2.55
C VAL A 65 4.98 5.98 -3.17
N GLN A 66 3.70 6.05 -3.54
CA GLN A 66 3.01 4.99 -4.26
C GLN A 66 3.69 4.62 -5.59
N ALA A 67 4.43 5.54 -6.22
CA ALA A 67 5.18 5.27 -7.45
C ALA A 67 6.56 4.63 -7.21
N MET A 68 6.92 4.39 -5.94
CA MET A 68 8.17 3.78 -5.51
C MET A 68 7.95 2.32 -5.07
N CYS A 69 8.95 1.48 -5.33
CA CYS A 69 8.95 0.11 -4.86
C CYS A 69 9.31 0.09 -3.37
N ARG A 70 8.45 -0.49 -2.54
CA ARG A 70 8.72 -0.80 -1.12
C ARG A 70 9.23 -2.23 -0.99
N PRO A 71 10.52 -2.45 -0.68
CA PRO A 71 11.09 -3.80 -0.51
C PRO A 71 10.33 -4.67 0.48
N GLU A 72 9.71 -4.05 1.49
CA GLU A 72 8.96 -4.69 2.57
C GLU A 72 7.76 -5.46 2.03
N TYR A 73 7.12 -4.94 0.98
CA TYR A 73 5.94 -5.56 0.36
C TYR A 73 6.26 -6.90 -0.30
N ARG A 74 7.54 -7.17 -0.60
CA ARG A 74 7.99 -8.50 -1.09
C ARG A 74 7.84 -9.58 -0.04
N LEU A 75 7.82 -9.18 1.23
CA LEU A 75 7.77 -10.09 2.36
C LEU A 75 6.33 -10.36 2.79
N ARG A 76 5.35 -9.72 2.12
CA ARG A 76 3.93 -9.80 2.44
C ARG A 76 3.45 -11.25 2.37
N LYS A 77 2.68 -11.66 3.38
CA LYS A 77 1.97 -12.95 3.39
C LYS A 77 1.12 -13.12 2.13
N GLN A 78 1.16 -14.30 1.53
CA GLN A 78 0.34 -14.62 0.37
C GLN A 78 -1.16 -14.46 0.69
N CYS A 79 -1.93 -13.91 -0.26
CA CYS A 79 -3.36 -13.64 -0.12
C CYS A 79 -3.73 -12.69 1.05
N SER A 80 -2.77 -11.96 1.63
CA SER A 80 -3.09 -10.94 2.63
C SER A 80 -3.61 -9.65 1.99
N LEU A 81 -4.40 -8.90 2.75
CA LEU A 81 -4.91 -7.61 2.34
C LEU A 81 -3.91 -6.52 2.73
N LEU A 82 -3.44 -5.76 1.74
CA LEU A 82 -2.62 -4.57 1.97
C LEU A 82 -3.50 -3.33 1.82
N ILE A 83 -3.58 -2.54 2.87
CA ILE A 83 -4.29 -1.26 2.90
C ILE A 83 -3.23 -0.17 3.03
N VAL A 84 -3.22 0.81 2.14
CA VAL A 84 -2.27 1.92 2.15
C VAL A 84 -3.03 3.22 2.29
N ILE A 85 -2.78 3.90 3.41
CA ILE A 85 -3.32 5.23 3.71
C ILE A 85 -2.39 6.25 3.05
N SER A 86 -2.87 6.89 2.00
CA SER A 86 -2.16 7.91 1.24
C SER A 86 -2.59 9.31 1.66
N SER A 87 -1.61 10.22 1.73
CA SER A 87 -1.89 11.66 1.85
C SER A 87 -2.10 12.36 0.48
N ALA A 88 -1.90 11.66 -0.64
CA ALA A 88 -2.16 12.23 -1.97
C ALA A 88 -3.65 12.24 -2.29
N ARG A 89 -4.19 13.39 -2.72
CA ARG A 89 -5.55 13.51 -3.28
C ARG A 89 -5.63 13.26 -4.79
N GLY A 90 -4.48 13.08 -5.45
CA GLY A 90 -4.43 12.80 -6.89
C GLY A 90 -4.84 11.37 -7.21
N GLU A 91 -5.60 11.19 -8.29
CA GLU A 91 -5.88 9.87 -8.85
C GLU A 91 -4.56 9.15 -9.10
N ILE A 92 -4.32 8.08 -8.34
CA ILE A 92 -3.24 7.15 -8.67
C ILE A 92 -3.69 6.51 -9.99
N SER A 93 -3.13 6.99 -11.10
CA SER A 93 -3.38 6.36 -12.39
C SER A 93 -3.07 4.86 -12.24
N GLN A 94 -4.05 4.01 -12.59
CA GLN A 94 -3.93 2.56 -12.41
C GLN A 94 -2.68 1.98 -13.10
N ASN A 95 -2.11 2.70 -14.07
CA ASN A 95 -0.85 2.40 -14.74
C ASN A 95 0.43 2.60 -13.91
N THR A 96 0.33 3.14 -12.68
CA THR A 96 1.47 3.36 -11.78
C THR A 96 1.55 2.30 -10.67
N ILE A 97 0.59 1.38 -10.59
CA ILE A 97 0.57 0.34 -9.57
C ILE A 97 1.70 -0.66 -9.85
N LEU A 98 2.67 -0.72 -8.94
CA LEU A 98 3.76 -1.65 -9.05
C LEU A 98 3.29 -3.09 -8.75
N PRO A 99 3.92 -4.12 -9.35
CA PRO A 99 3.66 -5.52 -9.01
C PRO A 99 3.64 -5.83 -7.50
N CYS A 100 4.50 -5.19 -6.70
CA CYS A 100 4.52 -5.34 -5.25
C CYS A 100 3.33 -4.73 -4.51
N GLN A 101 2.54 -3.89 -5.19
CA GLN A 101 1.31 -3.28 -4.70
C GLN A 101 0.07 -3.95 -5.30
N HIS A 102 0.23 -5.11 -5.94
CA HIS A 102 -0.92 -5.84 -6.46
C HIS A 102 -1.85 -6.28 -5.32
N ASN A 103 -3.16 -6.18 -5.53
CA ASN A 103 -4.18 -6.34 -4.49
C ASN A 103 -4.02 -5.37 -3.29
N CYS A 104 -3.53 -4.16 -3.53
CA CYS A 104 -3.50 -3.08 -2.55
C CYS A 104 -4.75 -2.22 -2.66
N VAL A 105 -5.28 -1.78 -1.53
CA VAL A 105 -6.28 -0.70 -1.46
C VAL A 105 -5.57 0.58 -1.08
N PHE A 106 -5.72 1.62 -1.89
CA PHE A 106 -5.31 2.97 -1.51
C PHE A 106 -6.52 3.70 -0.94
N LEU A 107 -6.36 4.23 0.27
CA LEU A 107 -7.37 5.01 0.97
C LEU A 107 -6.80 6.38 1.29
N HIS A 108 -7.64 7.40 1.25
CA HIS A 108 -7.31 8.72 1.77
C HIS A 108 -7.97 8.94 3.13
N ARG A 109 -7.31 9.67 4.04
CA ARG A 109 -7.83 9.89 5.40
C ARG A 109 -9.15 10.66 5.43
N THR A 110 -9.46 11.42 4.39
CA THR A 110 -10.71 12.17 4.25
C THR A 110 -11.76 11.44 3.40
N ASP A 111 -11.51 10.20 3.00
CA ASP A 111 -12.54 9.39 2.33
C ASP A 111 -13.70 9.14 3.29
N THR A 112 -14.91 9.04 2.73
CA THR A 112 -16.08 8.72 3.54
C THR A 112 -16.01 7.28 4.05
N LEU A 113 -16.62 7.03 5.22
CA LEU A 113 -16.62 5.69 5.81
C LEU A 113 -17.27 4.64 4.90
N ALA A 114 -18.30 5.04 4.15
CA ALA A 114 -18.98 4.18 3.19
C ALA A 114 -18.04 3.76 2.04
N GLU A 115 -17.25 4.70 1.53
CA GLU A 115 -16.29 4.43 0.45
C GLU A 115 -15.13 3.55 0.93
N ILE A 116 -14.56 3.85 2.10
CA ILE A 116 -13.51 3.02 2.71
C ILE A 116 -14.02 1.58 2.90
N ARG A 117 -15.20 1.41 3.48
CA ARG A 117 -15.82 0.08 3.70
C ARG A 117 -15.96 -0.66 2.37
N ARG A 118 -16.50 -0.01 1.34
CA ARG A 118 -16.71 -0.60 0.01
C ARG A 118 -15.39 -1.07 -0.61
N GLN A 119 -14.35 -0.22 -0.57
CA GLN A 119 -13.02 -0.52 -1.11
C GLN A 119 -12.38 -1.72 -0.40
N ILE A 120 -12.45 -1.76 0.93
CA ILE A 120 -11.91 -2.87 1.74
C ILE A 120 -12.60 -4.19 1.41
N ILE A 121 -13.94 -4.21 1.36
CA ILE A 121 -14.71 -5.43 1.06
C ILE A 121 -14.36 -5.95 -0.35
N LEU A 122 -14.32 -5.06 -1.35
CA LEU A 122 -14.00 -5.44 -2.72
C LEU A 122 -12.58 -6.04 -2.83
N ALA A 123 -11.59 -5.42 -2.22
CA ALA A 123 -10.22 -5.91 -2.25
C ALA A 123 -10.02 -7.19 -1.42
N TRP A 124 -10.78 -7.34 -0.33
CA TRP A 124 -10.82 -8.59 0.42
C TRP A 124 -11.24 -9.73 -0.50
N HIS A 125 -12.36 -9.62 -1.22
CA HIS A 125 -12.81 -10.69 -2.12
C HIS A 125 -11.86 -10.97 -3.29
N ARG A 126 -11.18 -9.94 -3.81
CA ARG A 126 -10.24 -10.07 -4.94
C ARG A 126 -8.91 -10.72 -4.55
N ARG A 127 -8.56 -10.80 -3.26
CA ARG A 127 -7.23 -11.27 -2.80
C ARG A 127 -6.83 -12.68 -3.21
N PHE A 128 -7.81 -13.54 -3.51
CA PHE A 128 -7.57 -14.90 -3.98
C PHE A 128 -7.51 -15.03 -5.50
N GLN A 129 -7.97 -14.00 -6.23
CA GLN A 129 -8.05 -13.99 -7.69
C GLN A 129 -6.76 -13.47 -8.32
N THR A 130 -5.93 -12.80 -7.53
CA THR A 130 -4.68 -12.22 -7.99
C THR A 130 -3.58 -13.26 -8.08
N LYS A 131 -3.06 -13.51 -9.29
CA LYS A 131 -1.83 -14.29 -9.48
C LYS A 131 -0.68 -13.55 -8.80
N GLU A 132 0.23 -14.30 -8.16
CA GLU A 132 1.44 -13.72 -7.60
C GLU A 132 2.26 -13.06 -8.71
N VAL A 133 2.29 -11.73 -8.72
CA VAL A 133 3.20 -10.99 -9.60
C VAL A 133 4.48 -10.75 -8.82
N SER A 134 5.57 -11.36 -9.29
CA SER A 134 6.89 -11.20 -8.70
C SER A 134 7.30 -9.72 -8.71
N CYS A 135 7.65 -9.18 -7.53
CA CYS A 135 8.17 -7.82 -7.38
C CYS A 135 9.50 -7.60 -8.15
N HIS A 136 10.17 -8.65 -8.62
CA HIS A 136 11.35 -8.52 -9.47
C HIS A 136 11.06 -7.81 -10.81
N ALA A 137 9.80 -7.79 -11.26
CA ALA A 137 9.37 -7.04 -12.43
C ALA A 137 8.99 -5.58 -12.14
N CYS A 138 9.06 -5.11 -10.89
CA CYS A 138 8.73 -3.72 -10.55
C CYS A 138 9.69 -2.75 -11.26
N ARG A 139 9.13 -1.78 -11.97
CA ARG A 139 9.86 -0.64 -12.56
C ARG A 139 9.47 0.65 -11.82
N PRO A 140 10.01 0.88 -10.60
CA PRO A 140 9.68 2.07 -9.83
C PRO A 140 10.22 3.34 -10.49
N LEU A 141 9.58 4.47 -10.22
CA LEU A 141 10.16 5.76 -10.56
C LEU A 141 11.45 5.99 -9.75
N LEU A 142 12.51 6.35 -10.45
CA LEU A 142 13.82 6.66 -9.89
C LEU A 142 14.11 8.14 -10.09
N LEU A 143 14.75 8.78 -9.11
CA LEU A 143 15.26 10.14 -9.28
C LEU A 143 16.49 10.12 -10.19
N THR A 144 16.69 11.21 -10.92
CA THR A 144 17.96 11.50 -11.59
C THR A 144 18.98 12.00 -10.56
N LYS A 145 20.28 11.92 -10.86
CA LYS A 145 21.33 12.45 -9.97
C LYS A 145 21.14 13.92 -9.63
N SER A 146 20.62 14.72 -10.56
CA SER A 146 20.28 16.13 -10.33
C SER A 146 19.10 16.28 -9.38
N GLU A 147 18.05 15.48 -9.55
CA GLU A 147 16.89 15.48 -8.66
C GLU A 147 17.27 15.02 -7.24
N GLU A 148 18.15 14.02 -7.11
CA GLU A 148 18.70 13.58 -5.81
C GLU A 148 19.45 14.71 -5.10
N ARG A 149 20.32 15.44 -5.80
CA ARG A 149 21.01 16.60 -5.20
C ARG A 149 20.04 17.66 -4.71
N VAL A 150 18.99 17.95 -5.47
CA VAL A 150 17.95 18.91 -5.05
C VAL A 150 17.26 18.41 -3.78
N ILE A 151 16.88 17.13 -3.71
CA ILE A 151 16.33 16.53 -2.49
C ILE A 151 17.30 16.66 -1.31
N ASP A 152 18.59 16.39 -1.52
CA ASP A 152 19.60 16.42 -0.46
C ASP A 152 19.67 17.79 0.21
N TYR A 153 19.72 18.87 -0.57
CA TYR A 153 19.74 20.22 -0.04
C TYR A 153 18.40 20.63 0.58
N LEU A 154 17.28 20.33 -0.07
CA LEU A 154 15.96 20.63 0.48
C LEU A 154 15.71 19.91 1.82
N SER A 155 16.20 18.68 1.97
CA SER A 155 16.10 17.92 3.23
C SER A 155 16.87 18.54 4.40
N GLN A 156 17.86 19.39 4.11
CA GLN A 156 18.65 20.13 5.09
C GLN A 156 18.04 21.49 5.45
N GLY A 157 16.86 21.81 4.91
CA GLY A 157 16.21 23.12 5.09
C GLY A 157 16.85 24.25 4.27
N THR A 158 17.69 23.91 3.28
CA THR A 158 18.31 24.90 2.39
C THR A 158 17.24 25.61 1.56
N SER A 159 17.27 26.94 1.54
CA SER A 159 16.35 27.75 0.73
C SER A 159 16.63 27.59 -0.78
N LEU A 160 15.67 27.94 -1.63
CA LEU A 160 15.85 27.83 -3.09
C LEU A 160 16.98 28.72 -3.61
N SER A 161 17.17 29.90 -2.98
CA SER A 161 18.26 30.83 -3.26
C SER A 161 19.61 30.25 -2.88
N GLU A 162 19.74 29.66 -1.69
CA GLU A 162 20.99 28.99 -1.29
C GLU A 162 21.30 27.79 -2.17
N LEU A 163 20.27 27.10 -2.68
CA LEU A 163 20.43 25.94 -3.55
C LEU A 163 20.99 26.35 -4.93
N VAL A 164 20.57 27.51 -5.44
CA VAL A 164 21.14 28.14 -6.65
C VAL A 164 22.65 28.38 -6.48
N ASP A 165 23.04 28.96 -5.35
CA ASP A 165 24.43 29.25 -5.04
C ASP A 165 25.25 27.96 -4.86
N ARG A 166 24.73 27.00 -4.09
CA ARG A 166 25.41 25.73 -3.79
C ARG A 166 25.55 24.81 -4.99
N LEU A 167 24.59 24.80 -5.91
CA LEU A 167 24.65 24.00 -7.12
C LEU A 167 25.33 24.71 -8.30
N ALA A 168 25.64 26.01 -8.17
CA ALA A 168 26.09 26.87 -9.27
C ALA A 168 25.17 26.76 -10.50
N LEU A 169 23.85 26.73 -10.28
CA LEU A 169 22.82 26.60 -11.31
C LEU A 169 21.97 27.85 -11.36
N SER A 170 21.36 28.16 -12.51
CA SER A 170 20.42 29.28 -12.57
C SER A 170 19.16 29.01 -11.72
N PRO A 171 18.51 30.05 -11.16
CA PRO A 171 17.22 29.92 -10.47
C PRO A 171 16.15 29.21 -11.30
N LYS A 172 16.17 29.42 -12.63
CA LYS A 172 15.26 28.76 -13.57
C LYS A 172 15.52 27.25 -13.64
N THR A 173 16.78 26.83 -13.64
CA THR A 173 17.17 25.42 -13.68
C THR A 173 16.76 24.70 -12.41
N VAL A 174 17.02 25.28 -11.25
CA VAL A 174 16.64 24.72 -9.94
C VAL A 174 15.11 24.59 -9.84
N SER A 175 14.38 25.64 -10.24
CA SER A 175 12.91 25.63 -10.26
C SER A 175 12.37 24.57 -11.22
N SER A 176 12.97 24.45 -12.41
CA SER A 176 12.60 23.42 -13.40
C SER A 176 12.85 21.99 -12.87
N GLN A 177 13.98 21.75 -12.21
CA GLN A 177 14.28 20.46 -11.58
C GLN A 177 13.28 20.12 -10.48
N LYS A 178 12.94 21.07 -9.60
CA LYS A 178 11.90 20.92 -8.59
C LYS A 178 10.54 20.58 -9.21
N HIS A 179 10.12 21.33 -10.22
CA HIS A 179 8.84 21.07 -10.90
C HIS A 179 8.83 19.75 -11.66
N SER A 180 9.95 19.34 -12.25
CA SER A 180 10.11 18.02 -12.88
C SER A 180 9.90 16.91 -11.85
N LEU A 181 10.54 17.02 -10.68
CA LEU A 181 10.38 16.09 -9.57
C LEU A 181 8.93 16.02 -9.09
N MET A 182 8.30 17.17 -8.86
CA MET A 182 6.90 17.24 -8.42
C MET A 182 5.97 16.59 -9.46
N ARG A 183 6.13 16.91 -10.74
CA ARG A 183 5.33 16.32 -11.82
C ARG A 183 5.54 14.81 -11.92
N LYS A 184 6.78 14.34 -11.80
CA LYS A 184 7.16 12.93 -11.91
C LYS A 184 6.54 12.07 -10.82
N PHE A 185 6.46 12.58 -9.59
CA PHE A 185 5.85 11.88 -8.45
C PHE A 185 4.41 12.34 -8.17
N SER A 186 3.80 13.10 -9.08
CA SER A 186 2.44 13.61 -8.95
C SER A 186 2.19 14.37 -7.63
N LEU A 187 3.16 15.20 -7.24
CA LEU A 187 3.11 16.06 -6.05
C LEU A 187 2.51 17.42 -6.42
N SER A 188 1.52 17.86 -5.66
CA SER A 188 0.69 19.02 -6.00
C SER A 188 1.18 20.31 -5.36
N ASN A 189 1.88 20.23 -4.23
CA ASN A 189 2.28 21.39 -3.45
C ASN A 189 3.60 21.16 -2.70
N ASN A 190 4.14 22.21 -2.08
CA ASN A 190 5.41 22.15 -1.35
C ASN A 190 5.34 21.28 -0.10
N VAL A 191 4.17 21.13 0.53
CA VAL A 191 4.00 20.27 1.71
C VAL A 191 4.17 18.81 1.30
N GLU A 192 3.48 18.38 0.24
CA GLU A 192 3.63 17.04 -0.33
C GLU A 192 5.07 16.77 -0.79
N LEU A 193 5.75 17.78 -1.35
CA LEU A 193 7.17 17.68 -1.70
C LEU A 193 8.05 17.44 -0.48
N MET A 194 7.84 18.18 0.61
CA MET A 194 8.63 18.01 1.83
C MET A 194 8.34 16.67 2.50
N ASP A 195 7.08 16.26 2.57
CA ASP A 195 6.70 14.94 3.08
C ASP A 195 7.35 13.81 2.26
N PHE A 196 7.33 13.93 0.94
CA PHE A 196 8.00 13.00 0.04
C PHE A 196 9.52 12.97 0.27
N ILE A 197 10.17 14.12 0.45
CA ILE A 197 11.62 14.21 0.71
C ILE A 197 11.99 13.55 2.03
N LEU A 198 11.24 13.84 3.11
CA LEU A 198 11.46 13.23 4.41
C LEU A 198 11.28 11.72 4.35
N TRP A 199 10.25 11.27 3.61
CA TRP A 199 10.03 9.86 3.35
C TRP A 199 11.20 9.25 2.55
N TRP A 200 11.63 9.90 1.47
CA TRP A 200 12.77 9.46 0.64
C TRP A 200 14.03 9.26 1.48
N LYS A 201 14.36 10.22 2.35
CA LYS A 201 15.54 10.16 3.21
C LYS A 201 15.50 9.00 4.21
N ARG A 202 14.32 8.71 4.76
CA ARG A 202 14.12 7.56 5.65
C ARG A 202 14.34 6.22 4.93
N TYR A 203 14.09 6.16 3.62
CA TYR A 203 14.19 4.94 2.80
C TYR A 203 15.44 4.88 1.90
N GLU A 204 16.28 5.92 1.86
CA GLU A 204 17.57 5.93 1.15
C GLU A 204 18.54 4.80 1.60
N PRO A 205 18.62 4.42 2.90
CA PRO A 205 19.51 3.35 3.36
C PRO A 205 19.22 1.98 2.74
N THR A 206 17.95 1.68 2.43
CA THR A 206 17.54 0.36 1.88
C THR A 206 17.73 0.23 0.37
N ARG A 207 17.96 1.34 -0.35
CA ARG A 207 18.33 1.30 -1.79
C ARG A 207 19.82 1.03 -2.00
N ARG A 208 20.71 1.72 -1.26
CA ARG A 208 22.17 1.58 -1.47
C ARG A 208 22.69 0.18 -1.10
N LEU A 209 22.08 -0.49 -0.13
CA LEU A 209 22.40 -1.88 0.23
C LEU A 209 22.10 -2.90 -0.88
N LYS A 210 21.30 -2.56 -1.90
CA LYS A 210 21.03 -3.42 -3.07
C LYS A 210 21.92 -3.14 -4.27
N ALA A 211 22.69 -2.05 -4.26
CA ALA A 211 23.62 -1.73 -5.34
C ALA A 211 24.95 -2.51 -5.22
N THR A 212 25.26 -3.09 -4.05
CA THR A 212 26.47 -3.90 -3.81
C THR A 212 26.27 -5.41 -3.97
N VAL A 213 25.04 -5.90 -4.22
CA VAL A 213 24.82 -7.32 -4.52
C VAL A 213 24.66 -7.50 -6.03
N SER A 214 25.80 -7.63 -6.71
CA SER A 214 25.88 -8.15 -8.08
C SER A 214 25.44 -9.63 -8.12
N PRO A 215 24.77 -10.10 -9.18
CA PRO A 215 24.36 -11.50 -9.31
C PRO A 215 25.57 -12.36 -9.75
N ALA A 216 26.51 -12.59 -8.84
CA ALA A 216 27.54 -13.58 -9.02
C ALA A 216 28.09 -13.98 -7.65
N THR A 217 27.52 -15.02 -7.05
CA THR A 217 28.25 -16.24 -6.66
C THR A 217 27.20 -17.22 -6.17
N ALA A 218 26.92 -18.24 -6.98
CA ALA A 218 26.29 -19.44 -6.51
C ALA A 218 27.29 -20.13 -5.55
N ILE A 219 26.97 -20.14 -4.26
CA ILE A 219 27.54 -21.12 -3.33
C ILE A 219 26.37 -21.87 -2.76
N ALA A 220 26.26 -23.13 -3.19
CA ALA A 220 25.42 -24.11 -2.56
C ALA A 220 25.86 -24.25 -1.10
N SER A 221 25.00 -23.86 -0.16
CA SER A 221 25.14 -24.22 1.24
C SER A 221 23.84 -24.84 1.72
N THR A 222 23.93 -26.16 1.85
CA THR A 222 22.96 -27.10 2.39
C THR A 222 22.48 -26.66 3.78
N LEU A 223 21.18 -26.41 3.92
CA LEU A 223 20.45 -26.49 5.19
C LEU A 223 19.07 -27.12 4.92
N PRO A 224 18.53 -27.86 5.91
CA PRO A 224 17.67 -29.00 5.67
C PRO A 224 16.29 -28.59 5.17
N LYS A 225 15.75 -29.39 4.25
CA LYS A 225 14.35 -29.38 3.83
C LYS A 225 13.46 -29.66 5.04
N MET A 226 13.12 -28.64 5.83
CA MET A 226 11.96 -28.69 6.72
C MET A 226 10.72 -28.49 5.85
N GLY A 227 9.86 -29.51 5.85
CA GLY A 227 8.72 -29.66 4.97
C GLY A 227 7.88 -28.39 4.85
N MET A 228 7.82 -27.86 3.63
CA MET A 228 6.78 -26.92 3.22
C MET A 228 5.45 -27.65 3.35
N ASN A 229 4.76 -27.45 4.47
CA ASN A 229 3.38 -27.84 4.61
C ASN A 229 2.60 -26.98 3.62
N ASN A 230 2.28 -27.61 2.48
CA ASN A 230 1.51 -27.05 1.39
C ASN A 230 0.08 -26.81 1.88
N ARG A 231 -0.14 -25.72 2.63
CA ARG A 231 -1.48 -25.22 2.90
C ARG A 231 -1.93 -24.49 1.65
N GLN A 232 -2.47 -25.27 0.71
CA GLN A 232 -3.39 -24.74 -0.29
C GLN A 232 -4.37 -23.80 0.42
N CYS A 233 -4.43 -22.55 -0.03
CA CYS A 233 -5.43 -21.61 0.46
C CYS A 233 -6.80 -22.20 0.16
N ILE A 234 -7.48 -22.70 1.19
CA ILE A 234 -8.82 -23.24 1.10
C ILE A 234 -9.73 -22.09 0.69
N THR A 235 -10.27 -22.14 -0.53
CA THR A 235 -11.35 -21.28 -0.99
C THR A 235 -12.60 -21.58 -0.18
N PRO A 236 -13.23 -20.64 0.54
CA PRO A 236 -14.59 -20.84 0.99
C PRO A 236 -15.50 -20.75 -0.23
N PHE A 237 -16.13 -21.86 -0.56
CA PHE A 237 -17.16 -21.95 -1.58
C PHE A 237 -18.41 -21.22 -1.04
N PHE A 238 -18.58 -19.94 -1.38
CA PHE A 238 -19.81 -19.21 -1.07
C PHE A 238 -20.82 -19.48 -2.19
N THR A 239 -21.78 -20.37 -1.93
CA THR A 239 -22.96 -20.51 -2.78
C THR A 239 -23.83 -19.27 -2.64
N ALA A 240 -23.85 -18.42 -3.66
CA ALA A 240 -24.85 -17.37 -3.79
C ALA A 240 -26.22 -18.03 -4.03
N LYS A 241 -27.16 -17.88 -3.08
CA LYS A 241 -28.57 -18.16 -3.35
C LYS A 241 -29.08 -17.07 -4.30
N SER A 242 -29.51 -17.51 -5.47
CA SER A 242 -30.23 -16.73 -6.47
C SER A 242 -31.68 -16.59 -6.03
N ASP A 243 -32.05 -15.48 -5.42
CA ASP A 243 -33.46 -15.05 -5.38
C ASP A 243 -33.75 -14.23 -6.64
N ARG A 244 -34.41 -14.89 -7.59
CA ARG A 244 -35.06 -14.27 -8.74
C ARG A 244 -36.57 -14.22 -8.46
N ASP A 245 -37.16 -13.13 -8.95
CA ASP A 245 -38.59 -12.96 -9.27
C ASP A 245 -39.53 -12.49 -8.15
N GLU A 246 -39.65 -11.16 -8.01
CA GLU A 246 -40.97 -10.53 -7.85
C GLU A 246 -40.97 -9.12 -8.47
N LYS A 247 -41.56 -9.00 -9.67
CA LYS A 247 -41.95 -7.71 -10.28
C LYS A 247 -43.37 -7.34 -9.82
N PRO A 248 -43.65 -6.11 -9.36
CA PRO A 248 -45.01 -5.69 -9.08
C PRO A 248 -45.77 -5.35 -10.38
N ARG A 249 -46.90 -6.05 -10.60
CA ARG A 249 -47.92 -5.69 -11.61
C ARG A 249 -48.80 -4.58 -11.04
N ILE A 250 -48.69 -3.37 -11.60
CA ILE A 250 -49.67 -2.28 -11.38
C ILE A 250 -50.83 -2.52 -12.35
N ARG A 251 -52.02 -2.83 -11.82
CA ARG A 251 -53.29 -2.84 -12.56
C ARG A 251 -53.84 -1.41 -12.61
N LEU A 252 -53.93 -0.83 -13.80
CA LEU A 252 -54.76 0.35 -14.06
C LEU A 252 -56.22 -0.09 -14.11
N LYS A 253 -57.06 0.47 -13.24
CA LYS A 253 -58.53 0.39 -13.36
C LYS A 253 -58.97 1.45 -14.37
N VAL A 254 -59.62 1.01 -15.44
CA VAL A 254 -60.50 1.85 -16.26
C VAL A 254 -61.91 1.53 -15.78
N THR A 255 -62.63 2.55 -15.31
CA THR A 255 -64.07 2.50 -15.07
C THR A 255 -64.70 3.54 -15.98
N GLU A 256 -65.70 3.12 -16.75
CA GLU A 256 -66.74 3.96 -17.33
C GLU A 256 -67.58 4.63 -16.23
#